data_AF-A0A6N8F5S4-F1
#
_entry.id   AF-A0A6N8F5S4-F1
#
_cell.length_a   1.000
_cell.length_b   1.000
_cell.length_c   1.000
_cell.angle_alpha   90.00
_cell.angle_beta   90.00
_cell.angle_gamma   90.00
#
_symmetry.space_group_name_H-M   'P 1'
#
loop_
_entity.id
_entity.type
_entity.pdbx_description
1 polymer ?
#
loop_
_entity_poly.entity_id
_entity_poly.type
_entity_poly.pdbx_seq_one_letter_code
_entity_poly.pdbx_strand_id
1 'polypeptide(L)'
;MEEQRPDMRRNAPVPATKTCAYCGEAKPVSEFLRRTGKRSGKGSRRGACRSCRSLRKQQARMVQEKPRSVESPAVGLAVTADAGAAQAQAARQSGRPDKSKEAARHSRKADEIVPKAGDDVAGAASARRDAKAASLPAVHGTTPKRRIKRALPAPPPRAEGPDVRTLRPNRNGMIRMRGRTDKGRRWQQEVDFELAVTLVREHAAVVVNPHTIRRLYTNKAFRNYILTRDNYTCFFCGEYGDTIDHLLPKAKGGHTTPVNCVCACNLCNQSKADQDLEDFIEGRPR
;
A
#
# COMPACT_ATOMS: atom_id res chain seq x y z
N MET A 1 54.43 34.58 -18.31
CA MET A 1 53.42 33.67 -18.89
C MET A 1 53.68 32.32 -18.28
N GLU A 2 52.86 31.74 -17.42
CA GLU A 2 51.47 31.99 -17.07
C GLU A 2 51.24 31.37 -15.67
N GLU A 3 50.90 32.18 -14.68
CA GLU A 3 50.63 31.72 -13.31
C GLU A 3 49.33 30.89 -13.27
N GLN A 4 49.45 29.63 -12.87
CA GLN A 4 48.31 28.74 -12.63
C GLN A 4 47.61 29.13 -11.32
N ARG A 5 46.43 29.76 -11.42
CA ARG A 5 45.57 30.06 -10.28
C ARG A 5 44.83 28.78 -9.85
N PRO A 6 45.02 28.24 -8.63
CA PRO A 6 44.26 27.09 -8.16
C PRO A 6 42.79 27.47 -7.89
N ASP A 7 41.89 26.68 -8.48
CA ASP A 7 40.43 26.80 -8.41
C ASP A 7 39.90 26.51 -6.98
N MET A 8 39.85 27.55 -6.13
CA MET A 8 39.39 27.50 -4.72
C MET A 8 37.87 27.24 -4.54
N ARG A 9 37.12 26.86 -5.58
CA ARG A 9 35.64 26.74 -5.49
C ARG A 9 35.11 25.35 -5.13
N ARG A 10 35.94 24.43 -4.60
CA ARG A 10 35.55 23.03 -4.35
C ARG A 10 35.37 22.59 -2.91
N ASN A 11 35.44 23.49 -1.93
CA ASN A 11 35.20 23.13 -0.53
C ASN A 11 34.56 24.25 0.30
N ALA A 12 33.41 24.77 -0.15
CA ALA A 12 32.59 25.64 0.70
C ALA A 12 31.96 24.79 1.83
N PRO A 13 32.15 25.13 3.12
CA PRO A 13 31.56 24.39 4.22
C PRO A 13 30.03 24.40 4.10
N VAL A 14 29.41 23.23 4.23
CA VAL A 14 27.95 23.09 4.24
C VAL A 14 27.42 23.93 5.41
N PRO A 15 26.50 24.89 5.19
CA PRO A 15 26.05 25.77 6.27
C PRO A 15 25.45 24.92 7.39
N ALA A 16 25.95 25.09 8.62
CA ALA A 16 25.53 24.31 9.77
C ALA A 16 24.04 24.52 10.12
N THR A 17 23.51 25.69 9.77
CA THR A 17 22.13 26.10 10.01
C THR A 17 21.43 26.52 8.72
N LYS A 18 20.11 26.39 8.70
CA LYS A 18 19.22 26.75 7.60
C LYS A 18 17.92 27.33 8.14
N THR A 19 17.41 28.36 7.48
CA THR A 19 16.14 29.01 7.84
C THR A 19 14.94 28.20 7.35
N CYS A 20 13.98 27.97 8.23
CA CYS A 20 12.73 27.28 7.88
C CYS A 20 11.79 28.20 7.08
N ALA A 21 11.32 27.73 5.93
CA ALA A 21 10.37 28.45 5.07
C ALA A 21 8.96 28.62 5.67
N TYR A 22 8.69 28.06 6.86
CA TYR A 22 7.39 28.20 7.52
C TYR A 22 7.47 28.99 8.84
N CYS A 23 8.39 28.64 9.74
CA CYS A 23 8.52 29.34 11.02
C CYS A 23 9.56 30.47 11.01
N GLY A 24 10.34 30.64 9.93
CA GLY A 24 11.35 31.70 9.85
C GLY A 24 12.58 31.50 10.74
N GLU A 25 12.59 30.52 11.64
CA GLU A 25 13.70 30.24 12.54
C GLU A 25 14.89 29.56 11.83
N ALA A 26 16.11 29.98 12.19
CA ALA A 26 17.35 29.31 11.80
C ALA A 26 17.55 28.04 12.65
N LYS A 27 17.58 26.86 12.00
CA LYS A 27 17.70 25.55 12.65
C LYS A 27 18.86 24.76 12.06
N PRO A 28 19.46 23.80 12.79
CA PRO A 28 20.52 22.98 12.25
C PRO A 28 20.02 22.15 11.04
N VAL A 29 20.89 21.88 10.06
CA VAL A 29 20.51 21.18 8.82
C VAL A 29 19.96 19.77 9.05
N SER A 30 20.21 19.15 10.22
CA SER A 30 19.61 17.89 10.67
C SER A 30 18.08 17.95 10.80
N GLU A 31 17.55 19.13 11.18
CA GLU A 31 16.11 19.41 11.30
C GLU A 31 15.39 19.48 9.95
N PHE A 32 16.12 19.43 8.84
CA PHE A 32 15.57 19.45 7.48
C PHE A 32 15.72 18.08 6.83
N LEU A 33 14.61 17.52 6.36
CA LEU A 33 14.63 16.24 5.64
C LEU A 33 15.38 16.37 4.31
N ARG A 34 16.15 15.34 3.95
CA ARG A 34 16.82 15.25 2.64
C ARG A 34 15.79 15.19 1.51
N ARG A 35 16.11 15.79 0.35
CA ARG A 35 15.35 15.55 -0.88
C ARG A 35 15.74 14.19 -1.45
N THR A 36 14.75 13.43 -1.89
CA THR A 36 14.93 12.11 -2.50
C THR A 36 14.59 12.22 -3.99
N GLY A 37 15.43 11.66 -4.86
CA GLY A 37 15.20 11.60 -6.31
C GLY A 37 16.47 11.77 -7.14
N LYS A 38 16.50 11.15 -8.34
CA LYS A 38 17.67 11.10 -9.24
C LYS A 38 18.25 12.47 -9.63
N ARG A 39 17.44 13.55 -9.56
CA ARG A 39 17.84 14.93 -9.88
C ARG A 39 18.23 15.76 -8.65
N SER A 40 18.23 15.21 -7.45
CA SER A 40 18.56 15.95 -6.23
C SER A 40 20.07 15.94 -6.00
N GLY A 41 20.70 17.12 -5.93
CA GLY A 41 22.12 17.25 -5.62
C GLY A 41 22.49 16.68 -4.24
N LYS A 42 23.74 16.22 -4.09
CA LYS A 42 24.27 15.68 -2.84
C LYS A 42 24.15 16.72 -1.72
N GLY A 43 23.40 16.41 -0.67
CA GLY A 43 23.14 17.33 0.44
C GLY A 43 21.91 18.24 0.28
N SER A 44 21.13 18.11 -0.80
CA SER A 44 19.90 18.89 -0.98
C SER A 44 18.85 18.57 0.10
N ARG A 45 18.38 19.60 0.80
CA ARG A 45 17.43 19.51 1.92
C ARG A 45 16.15 20.26 1.60
N ARG A 46 15.03 19.82 2.17
CA ARG A 46 13.73 20.49 2.03
C ARG A 46 13.76 21.86 2.72
N GLY A 47 12.84 22.75 2.34
CA GLY A 47 12.76 24.11 2.89
C GLY A 47 12.11 24.21 4.27
N ALA A 48 11.34 23.20 4.67
CA ALA A 48 10.63 23.16 5.94
C ALA A 48 11.35 22.26 6.95
N CYS A 49 11.40 22.69 8.21
CA CYS A 49 11.88 21.87 9.32
C CYS A 49 10.90 20.73 9.65
N ARG A 50 11.37 19.73 10.39
CA ARG A 50 10.59 18.55 10.79
C ARG A 50 9.34 18.93 11.59
N SER A 51 9.45 19.87 12.53
CA SER A 51 8.32 20.28 13.38
C SER A 51 7.19 20.93 12.59
N CYS A 52 7.48 21.92 11.73
CA CYS A 52 6.47 22.55 10.87
C CYS A 52 5.82 21.55 9.89
N ARG A 53 6.58 20.55 9.42
CA ARG A 53 6.02 19.47 8.60
C ARG A 53 5.06 18.58 9.38
N SER A 54 5.42 18.23 10.62
CA SER A 54 4.58 17.42 11.50
C SER A 54 3.27 18.14 11.83
N LEU A 55 3.36 19.40 12.25
CA LEU A 55 2.21 20.25 12.57
C LEU A 55 1.25 20.38 11.39
N ARG A 56 1.76 20.67 10.18
CA ARG A 56 0.89 20.76 8.99
C ARG A 56 0.29 19.41 8.58
N LYS A 57 1.00 18.30 8.82
CA LYS A 57 0.45 16.95 8.58
C LYS A 57 -0.66 16.62 9.58
N GLN A 58 -0.53 17.05 10.83
CA GLN A 58 -1.58 16.93 11.85
C GLN A 58 -2.79 17.82 11.51
N GLN A 59 -2.57 19.10 11.18
CA GLN A 59 -3.63 20.01 10.73
C GLN A 59 -4.38 19.48 9.51
N ALA A 60 -3.66 18.92 8.51
CA ALA A 60 -4.28 18.32 7.33
C ALA A 60 -5.14 17.08 7.65
N ARG A 61 -4.80 16.32 8.71
CA ARG A 61 -5.62 15.20 9.20
C ARG A 61 -6.87 15.70 9.90
N MET A 62 -6.74 16.72 10.76
CA MET A 62 -7.87 17.30 11.49
C MET A 62 -8.93 17.92 10.55
N VAL A 63 -8.52 18.52 9.43
CA VAL A 63 -9.45 19.05 8.42
C VAL A 63 -10.22 17.95 7.68
N GLN A 64 -9.67 16.74 7.58
CA GLN A 64 -10.33 15.59 6.93
C GLN A 64 -11.33 14.86 7.83
N GLU A 65 -11.23 15.04 9.15
CA GLU A 65 -12.08 14.38 10.15
C GLU A 65 -13.28 15.22 10.61
N LYS A 66 -13.43 16.47 10.14
CA LYS A 66 -14.59 17.30 10.47
C LYS A 66 -15.83 16.73 9.75
N PRO A 67 -16.85 16.21 10.45
CA PRO A 67 -18.03 15.66 9.80
C PRO A 67 -18.74 16.76 9.02
N ARG A 68 -19.07 16.47 7.76
CA ARG A 68 -19.98 17.32 6.98
C ARG A 68 -21.32 17.32 7.72
N SER A 69 -21.68 18.47 8.28
CA SER A 69 -23.04 18.73 8.74
C SER A 69 -23.98 18.48 7.57
N VAL A 70 -24.84 17.48 7.73
CA VAL A 70 -25.95 17.19 6.84
C VAL A 70 -26.96 18.33 6.97
N GLU A 71 -26.99 19.22 5.99
CA GLU A 71 -28.15 20.06 5.73
C GLU A 71 -29.08 19.26 4.80
N SER A 72 -30.17 18.76 5.38
CA SER A 72 -31.31 18.23 4.61
C SER A 72 -32.22 19.40 4.24
N PRO A 73 -32.56 19.63 2.97
CA PRO A 73 -33.70 20.48 2.65
C PRO A 73 -34.97 19.62 2.68
N ALA A 74 -35.92 20.09 3.47
CA ALA A 74 -37.27 19.57 3.54
C ALA A 74 -38.06 19.90 2.26
N VAL A 75 -38.99 18.99 2.01
CA VAL A 75 -40.11 18.95 1.07
C VAL A 75 -40.75 20.31 0.78
N GLY A 76 -41.04 20.57 -0.51
CA GLY A 76 -41.90 21.66 -0.97
C GLY A 76 -42.53 21.30 -2.32
N LEU A 77 -43.85 21.12 -2.30
CA LEU A 77 -44.72 20.69 -3.38
C LEU A 77 -45.03 21.85 -4.37
N ALA A 78 -45.33 21.48 -5.63
CA ALA A 78 -46.42 22.02 -6.47
C ALA A 78 -46.07 22.71 -7.83
N VAL A 79 -46.80 22.19 -8.84
CA VAL A 79 -47.52 22.83 -9.97
C VAL A 79 -46.84 23.26 -11.30
N THR A 80 -47.39 22.59 -12.35
CA THR A 80 -47.85 23.05 -13.68
C THR A 80 -46.88 23.27 -14.85
N ALA A 81 -47.41 22.86 -16.01
CA ALA A 81 -46.83 22.74 -17.34
C ALA A 81 -46.61 24.09 -18.05
N ASP A 82 -45.70 24.11 -19.02
CA ASP A 82 -46.00 24.66 -20.35
C ASP A 82 -45.07 24.11 -21.43
N ALA A 83 -45.60 24.06 -22.66
CA ALA A 83 -44.98 23.59 -23.89
C ALA A 83 -44.17 24.71 -24.57
N GLY A 84 -43.27 24.35 -25.50
CA GLY A 84 -42.72 25.36 -26.41
C GLY A 84 -41.43 24.96 -27.12
N ALA A 85 -41.58 24.64 -28.41
CA ALA A 85 -40.57 24.35 -29.43
C ALA A 85 -39.35 25.31 -29.48
N ALA A 86 -38.20 24.82 -29.96
CA ALA A 86 -37.63 25.23 -31.25
C ALA A 86 -36.28 24.55 -31.54
N GLN A 87 -36.12 24.21 -32.81
CA GLN A 87 -34.98 23.55 -33.46
C GLN A 87 -33.77 24.48 -33.59
N ALA A 88 -32.56 23.92 -33.65
CA ALA A 88 -31.55 24.34 -34.62
C ALA A 88 -30.48 23.26 -34.79
N GLN A 89 -30.28 22.88 -36.04
CA GLN A 89 -29.33 21.90 -36.55
C GLN A 89 -27.96 22.54 -36.86
N ALA A 90 -27.05 21.67 -37.30
CA ALA A 90 -25.82 21.87 -38.08
C ALA A 90 -24.53 21.84 -37.23
N ALA A 91 -23.51 20.99 -37.41
CA ALA A 91 -23.01 20.07 -38.44
C ALA A 91 -21.54 20.42 -38.76
N ARG A 92 -20.77 19.36 -39.07
CA ARG A 92 -19.45 19.28 -39.76
C ARG A 92 -18.22 19.34 -38.84
N GLN A 93 -17.49 18.21 -38.65
CA GLN A 93 -16.45 17.62 -39.53
C GLN A 93 -15.24 18.56 -39.64
N SER A 94 -13.97 18.19 -39.43
CA SER A 94 -13.21 17.04 -39.96
C SER A 94 -11.76 17.09 -39.41
N GLY A 95 -11.00 15.99 -39.53
CA GLY A 95 -9.57 16.08 -39.89
C GLY A 95 -8.53 15.58 -38.88
N ARG A 96 -8.18 14.29 -39.01
CA ARG A 96 -6.83 13.74 -38.72
C ARG A 96 -5.85 14.19 -39.83
N PRO A 97 -4.52 14.25 -39.63
CA PRO A 97 -3.71 13.03 -39.71
C PRO A 97 -2.44 12.92 -38.84
N ASP A 98 -2.00 11.66 -38.84
CA ASP A 98 -0.79 10.99 -38.39
C ASP A 98 0.54 11.68 -38.75
N LYS A 99 1.55 11.60 -37.86
CA LYS A 99 2.97 11.46 -38.23
C LYS A 99 3.74 10.70 -37.14
N SER A 100 4.20 9.51 -37.54
CA SER A 100 5.25 8.70 -36.96
C SER A 100 6.62 9.40 -36.96
N LYS A 101 7.47 9.02 -36.01
CA LYS A 101 8.93 8.84 -36.21
C LYS A 101 9.55 8.05 -35.04
N GLU A 102 10.14 6.91 -35.40
CA GLU A 102 11.05 6.09 -34.61
C GLU A 102 12.33 6.86 -34.22
N ALA A 103 12.96 6.48 -33.10
CA ALA A 103 14.27 5.80 -33.11
C ALA A 103 14.86 5.63 -31.70
N ALA A 104 15.74 4.61 -31.60
CA ALA A 104 16.81 4.41 -30.62
C ALA A 104 16.48 3.71 -29.27
N ARG A 105 16.38 2.38 -29.36
CA ARG A 105 17.27 1.39 -28.73
C ARG A 105 18.31 1.98 -27.75
N HIS A 106 18.39 1.47 -26.51
CA HIS A 106 19.65 1.20 -25.79
C HIS A 106 19.40 0.23 -24.62
N SER A 107 19.99 -0.96 -24.76
CA SER A 107 20.15 -1.96 -23.71
C SER A 107 20.98 -1.41 -22.54
N ARG A 108 20.66 -1.81 -21.30
CA ARG A 108 21.55 -1.96 -20.13
C ARG A 108 20.71 -2.56 -18.99
N LYS A 109 20.89 -3.85 -18.76
CA LYS A 109 21.72 -4.47 -17.70
C LYS A 109 20.91 -4.73 -16.44
N ALA A 110 20.88 -6.02 -16.09
CA ALA A 110 20.35 -6.58 -14.86
C ALA A 110 21.10 -6.01 -13.66
N ASP A 111 20.38 -5.77 -12.56
CA ASP A 111 20.98 -5.73 -11.24
C ASP A 111 20.03 -6.42 -10.24
N GLU A 112 20.54 -7.58 -9.84
CA GLU A 112 20.33 -8.39 -8.65
C GLU A 112 19.92 -7.58 -7.41
N ILE A 113 18.88 -8.03 -6.68
CA ILE A 113 18.59 -7.54 -5.33
C ILE A 113 18.57 -8.74 -4.39
N VAL A 114 19.70 -8.97 -3.74
CA VAL A 114 19.86 -9.83 -2.55
C VAL A 114 19.44 -9.03 -1.31
N PRO A 115 18.70 -9.62 -0.34
CA PRO A 115 18.42 -9.01 0.94
C PRO A 115 19.56 -9.28 1.94
N LYS A 116 19.95 -8.28 2.74
CA LYS A 116 20.74 -8.51 3.96
C LYS A 116 19.98 -8.04 5.19
N ALA A 117 19.87 -8.97 6.14
CA ALA A 117 19.40 -8.81 7.51
C ALA A 117 20.59 -8.63 8.48
N GLY A 118 20.28 -8.20 9.71
CA GLY A 118 21.11 -8.29 10.91
C GLY A 118 22.18 -7.19 11.07
N ASP A 119 22.49 -6.66 12.25
CA ASP A 119 22.05 -6.90 13.62
C ASP A 119 22.47 -5.71 14.51
N ASP A 120 21.98 -5.74 15.75
CA ASP A 120 22.64 -5.31 16.99
C ASP A 120 22.16 -4.10 17.80
N VAL A 121 22.06 -4.45 19.08
CA VAL A 121 21.51 -3.83 20.29
C VAL A 121 22.58 -2.99 20.97
N ALA A 122 22.21 -1.82 21.52
CA ALA A 122 22.78 -1.32 22.78
C ALA A 122 21.92 -0.17 23.33
N GLY A 123 21.57 -0.27 24.61
CA GLY A 123 20.59 0.57 25.28
C GLY A 123 21.11 1.90 25.81
N ALA A 124 20.17 2.67 26.37
CA ALA A 124 20.44 3.68 27.40
C ALA A 124 19.15 3.96 28.17
N ALA A 125 19.25 3.84 29.49
CA ALA A 125 18.20 4.04 30.46
C ALA A 125 17.93 5.54 30.75
N SER A 126 16.82 5.75 31.46
CA SER A 126 16.55 6.86 32.37
C SER A 126 15.82 8.09 31.81
N ALA A 127 14.56 8.26 32.23
CA ALA A 127 14.19 9.31 33.20
C ALA A 127 12.66 9.30 33.38
N ARG A 128 12.24 8.98 34.61
CA ARG A 128 10.87 9.17 35.07
C ARG A 128 10.56 10.67 35.09
N ARG A 129 9.42 11.06 34.53
CA ARG A 129 8.80 12.38 34.80
C ARG A 129 7.31 12.17 34.98
N ASP A 130 6.90 12.32 36.23
CA ASP A 130 5.52 12.50 36.65
C ASP A 130 4.92 13.73 35.94
N ALA A 131 3.84 13.51 35.19
CA ALA A 131 3.01 14.59 34.68
C ALA A 131 1.54 14.15 34.74
N LYS A 132 0.88 14.66 35.77
CA LYS A 132 -0.57 14.65 36.01
C LYS A 132 -1.27 15.30 34.81
N ALA A 133 -2.08 14.54 34.08
CA ALA A 133 -2.90 15.07 32.99
C ALA A 133 -4.30 14.43 33.00
N ALA A 134 -5.29 15.30 32.86
CA ALA A 134 -6.71 15.08 33.03
C ALA A 134 -7.30 13.92 32.21
N SER A 135 -8.25 13.23 32.85
CA SER A 135 -9.05 12.14 32.29
C SER A 135 -9.81 12.59 31.04
N LEU A 136 -9.42 12.06 29.89
CA LEU A 136 -10.25 12.02 28.69
C LEU A 136 -11.26 10.86 28.84
N PRO A 137 -12.50 10.97 28.32
CA PRO A 137 -13.46 9.89 28.43
C PRO A 137 -12.94 8.67 27.69
N ALA A 138 -12.86 7.54 28.40
CA ALA A 138 -12.48 6.26 27.87
C ALA A 138 -13.46 5.86 26.75
N VAL A 139 -13.07 6.05 25.49
CA VAL A 139 -13.59 5.25 24.39
C VAL A 139 -13.32 3.82 24.78
N HIS A 140 -14.39 3.12 25.16
CA HIS A 140 -14.34 1.78 25.69
C HIS A 140 -13.57 0.88 24.73
N GLY A 141 -12.32 0.60 25.09
CA GLY A 141 -11.58 -0.56 24.64
C GLY A 141 -12.33 -1.79 25.14
N THR A 142 -13.38 -2.16 24.41
CA THR A 142 -13.95 -3.48 24.58
C THR A 142 -12.97 -4.42 23.91
N THR A 143 -12.16 -5.10 24.72
CA THR A 143 -11.49 -6.32 24.29
C THR A 143 -12.55 -7.20 23.60
N PRO A 144 -12.28 -7.71 22.38
CA PRO A 144 -13.30 -8.40 21.63
C PRO A 144 -13.88 -9.53 22.47
N LYS A 145 -15.20 -9.51 22.66
CA LYS A 145 -15.97 -10.60 23.25
C LYS A 145 -15.53 -11.89 22.55
N ARG A 146 -14.97 -12.81 23.34
CA ARG A 146 -14.61 -14.21 23.05
C ARG A 146 -14.40 -14.56 21.56
N ARG A 147 -13.16 -14.85 21.16
CA ARG A 147 -12.81 -15.32 19.81
C ARG A 147 -13.68 -16.54 19.43
N ILE A 148 -14.24 -16.53 18.24
CA ILE A 148 -15.25 -17.50 17.78
C ILE A 148 -14.58 -18.45 16.78
N LYS A 149 -14.79 -19.76 16.96
CA LYS A 149 -14.44 -20.77 15.93
C LYS A 149 -15.46 -20.67 14.80
N ARG A 150 -15.08 -20.04 13.69
CA ARG A 150 -15.89 -19.94 12.48
C ARG A 150 -15.39 -20.91 11.41
N ALA A 151 -16.30 -21.42 10.60
CA ALA A 151 -15.94 -22.19 9.41
C ALA A 151 -15.18 -21.28 8.43
N LEU A 152 -14.17 -21.85 7.77
CA LEU A 152 -13.42 -21.13 6.74
C LEU A 152 -14.35 -20.75 5.58
N PRO A 153 -14.21 -19.54 5.03
CA PRO A 153 -15.01 -19.11 3.89
C PRO A 153 -14.71 -20.01 2.68
N ALA A 154 -15.75 -20.32 1.90
CA ALA A 154 -15.60 -21.12 0.70
C ALA A 154 -14.61 -20.44 -0.29
N PRO A 155 -13.73 -21.21 -0.95
CA PRO A 155 -12.85 -20.66 -1.96
C PRO A 155 -13.67 -20.16 -3.17
N PRO A 156 -13.15 -19.18 -3.93
CA PRO A 156 -13.79 -18.77 -5.17
C PRO A 156 -13.83 -19.92 -6.17
N PRO A 157 -14.76 -19.88 -7.15
CA PRO A 157 -14.74 -20.83 -8.25
C PRO A 157 -13.38 -20.78 -8.97
N ARG A 158 -12.93 -21.93 -9.43
CA ARG A 158 -11.68 -22.03 -10.20
C ARG A 158 -11.80 -21.22 -11.47
N ALA A 159 -10.82 -20.34 -11.69
CA ALA A 159 -10.71 -19.64 -12.96
C ALA A 159 -10.41 -20.63 -14.09
N GLU A 160 -11.04 -20.41 -15.24
CA GLU A 160 -10.84 -21.23 -16.43
C GLU A 160 -9.38 -21.16 -16.89
N GLY A 161 -8.75 -22.31 -17.05
CA GLY A 161 -7.39 -22.44 -17.54
C GLY A 161 -6.88 -23.89 -17.47
N PRO A 162 -5.70 -24.16 -18.06
CA PRO A 162 -5.04 -25.45 -17.93
C PRO A 162 -4.80 -25.82 -16.47
N ASP A 163 -4.78 -27.12 -16.18
CA ASP A 163 -4.52 -27.61 -14.84
C ASP A 163 -3.08 -27.34 -14.40
N VAL A 164 -2.87 -27.34 -13.08
CA VAL A 164 -1.58 -27.15 -12.43
C VAL A 164 -0.54 -28.15 -12.93
N ARG A 165 -0.96 -29.38 -13.25
CA ARG A 165 -0.09 -30.46 -13.77
C ARG A 165 0.56 -30.14 -15.11
N THR A 166 0.03 -29.16 -15.84
CA THR A 166 0.60 -28.70 -17.12
C THR A 166 1.83 -27.80 -16.90
N LEU A 167 2.06 -27.29 -15.69
CA LEU A 167 3.21 -26.44 -15.41
C LEU A 167 4.53 -27.21 -15.53
N ARG A 168 5.47 -26.60 -16.25
CA ARG A 168 6.83 -27.11 -16.49
C ARG A 168 7.82 -26.04 -16.07
N PRO A 169 8.61 -26.23 -15.00
CA PRO A 169 9.62 -25.26 -14.61
C PRO A 169 10.75 -25.20 -15.64
N ASN A 170 11.49 -24.09 -15.64
CA ASN A 170 12.73 -23.99 -16.40
C ASN A 170 13.84 -24.84 -15.75
N ARG A 171 15.05 -24.83 -16.34
CA ARG A 171 16.22 -25.57 -15.81
C ARG A 171 16.58 -25.20 -14.36
N ASN A 172 16.16 -24.03 -13.89
CA ASN A 172 16.46 -23.51 -12.56
C ASN A 172 15.29 -23.72 -11.58
N GLY A 173 14.25 -24.49 -11.96
CA GLY A 173 13.08 -24.71 -11.10
C GLY A 173 12.06 -23.57 -11.10
N MET A 174 12.19 -22.56 -11.97
CA MET A 174 11.38 -21.34 -11.93
C MET A 174 10.23 -21.33 -12.96
N ILE A 175 9.14 -20.65 -12.62
CA ILE A 175 7.96 -20.36 -13.44
C ILE A 175 7.80 -18.84 -13.59
N ARG A 176 7.41 -18.37 -14.77
CA ARG A 176 7.11 -16.94 -14.97
C ARG A 176 5.73 -16.62 -14.40
N MET A 177 5.66 -15.63 -13.54
CA MET A 177 4.41 -15.05 -13.07
C MET A 177 4.22 -13.66 -13.68
N ARG A 178 3.04 -13.41 -14.24
CA ARG A 178 2.65 -12.08 -14.74
C ARG A 178 1.42 -11.55 -14.04
N GLY A 179 1.30 -10.23 -13.99
CA GLY A 179 0.12 -9.60 -13.41
C GLY A 179 -0.02 -8.13 -13.80
N ARG A 180 -0.95 -7.46 -13.11
CA ARG A 180 -1.17 -6.02 -13.22
C ARG A 180 -1.02 -5.36 -11.85
N THR A 181 -0.52 -4.14 -11.84
CA THR A 181 -0.56 -3.26 -10.66
C THR A 181 -1.96 -2.65 -10.53
N ASP A 182 -2.24 -2.01 -9.39
CA ASP A 182 -3.53 -1.31 -9.19
C ASP A 182 -3.76 -0.16 -10.20
N LYS A 183 -2.69 0.35 -10.81
CA LYS A 183 -2.74 1.36 -11.90
C LYS A 183 -2.83 0.72 -13.29
N GLY A 184 -3.04 -0.59 -13.39
CA GLY A 184 -3.14 -1.33 -14.66
C GLY A 184 -1.82 -1.66 -15.35
N ARG A 185 -0.67 -1.14 -14.88
CA ARG A 185 0.66 -1.45 -15.45
C ARG A 185 0.98 -2.93 -15.32
N ARG A 186 1.49 -3.53 -16.40
CA ARG A 186 1.88 -4.94 -16.45
C ARG A 186 3.22 -5.14 -15.74
N TRP A 187 3.38 -6.28 -15.08
CA TRP A 187 4.65 -6.70 -14.49
C TRP A 187 4.85 -8.21 -14.73
N GLN A 188 6.11 -8.63 -14.64
CA GLN A 188 6.53 -10.02 -14.73
C GLN A 188 7.61 -10.28 -13.70
N GLN A 189 7.61 -11.48 -13.12
CA GLN A 189 8.57 -11.93 -12.13
C GLN A 189 8.73 -13.44 -12.27
N GLU A 190 9.92 -13.97 -12.00
CA GLU A 190 10.14 -15.41 -11.86
C GLU A 190 9.88 -15.84 -10.41
N VAL A 191 9.13 -16.92 -10.26
CA VAL A 191 8.79 -17.52 -8.98
C VAL A 191 9.15 -18.99 -8.99
N ASP A 192 9.40 -19.53 -7.80
CA ASP A 192 9.62 -20.95 -7.63
C ASP A 192 8.41 -21.79 -8.10
N PHE A 193 8.67 -23.01 -8.58
CA PHE A 193 7.64 -23.93 -9.04
C PHE A 193 6.62 -24.26 -7.95
N GLU A 194 7.06 -24.52 -6.72
CA GLU A 194 6.17 -24.85 -5.61
C GLU A 194 5.27 -23.67 -5.26
N LEU A 195 5.83 -22.46 -5.22
CA LEU A 195 5.04 -21.24 -5.05
C LEU A 195 4.00 -21.08 -6.17
N ALA A 196 4.37 -21.33 -7.43
CA ALA A 196 3.44 -21.25 -8.55
C ALA A 196 2.29 -22.25 -8.40
N VAL A 197 2.58 -23.49 -8.01
CA VAL A 197 1.61 -24.54 -7.74
C VAL A 197 0.64 -24.11 -6.63
N THR A 198 1.15 -23.60 -5.51
CA THR A 198 0.32 -23.15 -4.38
C THR A 198 -0.59 -22.00 -4.79
N LEU A 199 -0.08 -21.00 -5.52
CA LEU A 199 -0.88 -19.87 -5.98
C LEU A 199 -2.04 -20.28 -6.90
N VAL A 200 -1.86 -21.30 -7.74
CA VAL A 200 -2.94 -21.79 -8.62
C VAL A 200 -3.93 -22.65 -7.84
N ARG A 201 -3.45 -23.58 -7.01
CA ARG A 201 -4.31 -24.44 -6.17
C ARG A 201 -5.19 -23.64 -5.23
N GLU A 202 -4.65 -22.56 -4.67
CA GLU A 202 -5.36 -21.66 -3.76
C GLU A 202 -6.11 -20.55 -4.49
N HIS A 203 -6.31 -20.64 -5.81
CA HIS A 203 -7.16 -19.74 -6.60
C HIS A 203 -6.68 -18.28 -6.65
N ALA A 204 -5.38 -18.03 -6.44
CA ALA A 204 -4.78 -16.70 -6.54
C ALA A 204 -4.22 -16.41 -7.95
N ALA A 205 -3.93 -17.46 -8.71
CA ALA A 205 -3.41 -17.40 -10.07
C ALA A 205 -4.08 -18.44 -10.97
N VAL A 206 -3.93 -18.24 -12.28
CA VAL A 206 -4.37 -19.19 -13.32
C VAL A 206 -3.21 -19.51 -14.24
N VAL A 207 -3.14 -20.76 -14.71
CA VAL A 207 -2.16 -21.15 -15.72
C VAL A 207 -2.53 -20.48 -17.04
N VAL A 208 -1.55 -19.89 -17.72
CA VAL A 208 -1.73 -19.32 -19.07
C VAL A 208 -1.11 -20.26 -20.09
N ASN A 209 0.10 -20.71 -19.81
CA ASN A 209 0.84 -21.67 -20.61
C ASN A 209 1.74 -22.51 -19.66
N PRO A 210 2.37 -23.60 -20.14
CA PRO A 210 3.16 -24.48 -19.28
C PRO A 210 4.24 -23.78 -18.46
N HIS A 211 4.75 -22.63 -18.90
CA HIS A 211 5.85 -21.93 -18.23
C HIS A 211 5.41 -20.62 -17.55
N THR A 212 4.12 -20.29 -17.59
CA THR A 212 3.62 -18.99 -17.15
C THR A 212 2.27 -19.08 -16.45
N ILE A 213 2.22 -18.55 -15.23
CA ILE A 213 0.99 -18.27 -14.50
C ILE A 213 0.65 -16.78 -14.55
N ARG A 214 -0.63 -16.46 -14.42
CA ARG A 214 -1.13 -15.09 -14.31
C ARG A 214 -1.87 -14.90 -13.00
N ARG A 215 -1.48 -13.89 -12.23
CA ARG A 215 -2.19 -13.50 -11.02
C ARG A 215 -3.57 -12.93 -11.36
N LEU A 216 -4.61 -13.41 -10.68
CA LEU A 216 -6.00 -13.06 -10.98
C LEU A 216 -6.37 -11.66 -10.48
N TYR A 217 -5.85 -11.29 -9.31
CA TYR A 217 -6.21 -10.06 -8.62
C TYR A 217 -5.02 -9.09 -8.55
N THR A 218 -5.31 -7.79 -8.61
CA THR A 218 -4.39 -6.76 -8.12
C THR A 218 -4.46 -6.68 -6.59
N ASN A 219 -3.56 -5.94 -5.94
CA ASN A 219 -3.59 -5.83 -4.48
C ASN A 219 -4.90 -5.21 -3.97
N LYS A 220 -5.37 -4.13 -4.61
CA LYS A 220 -6.65 -3.48 -4.27
C LYS A 220 -7.84 -4.40 -4.58
N ALA A 221 -7.85 -5.04 -5.75
CA ALA A 221 -8.93 -5.95 -6.13
C ALA A 221 -9.01 -7.16 -5.18
N PHE A 222 -7.86 -7.72 -4.80
CA PHE A 222 -7.79 -8.84 -3.86
C PHE A 222 -8.33 -8.46 -2.48
N ARG A 223 -7.90 -7.31 -1.94
CA ARG A 223 -8.43 -6.81 -0.67
C ARG A 223 -9.95 -6.65 -0.72
N ASN A 224 -10.46 -5.99 -1.75
CA ASN A 224 -11.89 -5.77 -1.91
C ASN A 224 -12.65 -7.11 -2.02
N TYR A 225 -12.10 -8.07 -2.76
CA TYR A 225 -12.65 -9.42 -2.89
C TYR A 225 -12.80 -10.11 -1.52
N ILE A 226 -11.76 -10.14 -0.69
CA ILE A 226 -11.82 -10.77 0.64
C ILE A 226 -12.85 -10.07 1.54
N LEU A 227 -12.83 -8.73 1.59
CA LEU A 227 -13.75 -7.97 2.43
C LEU A 227 -15.21 -8.18 2.02
N THR A 228 -15.49 -8.19 0.71
CA THR A 228 -16.86 -8.39 0.19
C THR A 228 -17.32 -9.84 0.36
N ARG A 229 -16.46 -10.82 0.10
CA ARG A 229 -16.75 -12.25 0.33
C ARG A 229 -17.16 -12.52 1.78
N ASP A 230 -16.45 -11.89 2.72
CA ASP A 230 -16.66 -12.10 4.16
C ASP A 230 -17.68 -11.11 4.75
N ASN A 231 -18.42 -10.36 3.92
CA ASN A 231 -19.40 -9.36 4.35
C ASN A 231 -18.86 -8.37 5.39
N TYR A 232 -17.60 -7.95 5.24
CA TYR A 232 -16.91 -7.06 6.18
C TYR A 232 -17.01 -7.55 7.64
N THR A 233 -17.07 -8.87 7.84
CA THR A 233 -17.21 -9.49 9.16
C THR A 233 -15.88 -10.10 9.57
N CYS A 234 -15.34 -9.68 10.70
CA CYS A 234 -14.11 -10.20 11.24
C CYS A 234 -14.24 -11.70 11.54
N PHE A 235 -13.32 -12.49 10.97
CA PHE A 235 -13.27 -13.93 11.17
C PHE A 235 -13.10 -14.34 12.64
N PHE A 236 -12.37 -13.53 13.43
CA PHE A 236 -12.00 -13.87 14.80
C PHE A 236 -13.06 -13.50 15.84
N CYS A 237 -13.56 -12.26 15.83
CA CYS A 237 -14.52 -11.79 16.83
C CYS A 237 -15.96 -11.69 16.30
N GLY A 238 -16.18 -11.77 14.99
CA GLY A 238 -17.50 -11.61 14.38
C GLY A 238 -18.00 -10.17 14.26
N GLU A 239 -17.25 -9.18 14.75
CA GLU A 239 -17.56 -7.75 14.61
C GLU A 239 -17.16 -7.22 13.22
N TYR A 240 -17.46 -5.95 12.93
CA TYR A 240 -17.05 -5.32 11.68
C TYR A 240 -15.51 -5.35 11.48
N GLY A 241 -15.09 -5.72 10.28
CA GLY A 241 -13.71 -5.81 9.84
C GLY A 241 -13.48 -5.10 8.50
N ASP A 242 -12.43 -4.29 8.44
CA ASP A 242 -12.04 -3.54 7.25
C ASP A 242 -10.63 -3.89 6.78
N THR A 243 -9.94 -4.80 7.47
CA THR A 243 -8.60 -5.29 7.13
C THR A 243 -8.63 -6.74 6.65
N ILE A 244 -7.49 -7.20 6.10
CA ILE A 244 -7.28 -8.59 5.74
C ILE A 244 -6.15 -9.14 6.60
N ASP A 245 -6.27 -10.40 7.01
CA ASP A 245 -5.27 -11.11 7.79
C ASP A 245 -5.00 -12.49 7.17
N HIS A 246 -3.82 -13.05 7.47
CA HIS A 246 -3.38 -14.36 7.00
C HIS A 246 -3.59 -15.41 8.09
N LEU A 247 -4.29 -16.49 7.73
CA LEU A 247 -4.52 -17.62 8.63
C LEU A 247 -3.18 -18.25 9.03
N LEU A 248 -2.40 -18.70 8.03
CA LEU A 248 -0.98 -18.96 8.18
C LEU A 248 -0.20 -17.65 7.97
N PRO A 249 0.52 -17.12 8.98
CA PRO A 249 1.29 -15.89 8.85
C PRO A 249 2.33 -15.95 7.73
N LYS A 250 2.63 -14.81 7.11
CA LYS A 250 3.66 -14.72 6.06
C LYS A 250 5.04 -15.16 6.54
N ALA A 251 5.38 -14.87 7.80
CA ALA A 251 6.66 -15.28 8.41
C ALA A 251 6.82 -16.81 8.45
N LYS A 252 5.70 -17.56 8.45
CA LYS A 252 5.65 -19.02 8.46
C LYS A 252 5.33 -19.61 7.08
N GLY A 253 5.55 -18.84 6.01
CA GLY A 253 5.34 -19.29 4.63
C GLY A 253 3.94 -19.04 4.08
N GLY A 254 3.03 -18.41 4.83
CA GLY A 254 1.68 -18.13 4.36
C GLY A 254 1.62 -17.18 3.16
N HIS A 255 0.87 -17.57 2.12
CA HIS A 255 0.74 -16.78 0.90
C HIS A 255 -0.52 -15.91 0.90
N THR A 256 -0.52 -14.87 0.06
CA THR A 256 -1.69 -13.99 -0.11
C THR A 256 -2.61 -14.58 -1.17
N THR A 257 -3.52 -15.44 -0.71
CA THR A 257 -4.44 -16.23 -1.53
C THR A 257 -5.84 -16.20 -0.94
N PRO A 258 -6.89 -16.42 -1.76
CA PRO A 258 -8.27 -16.52 -1.26
C PRO A 258 -8.45 -17.51 -0.11
N VAL A 259 -7.72 -18.62 -0.10
CA VAL A 259 -7.84 -19.67 0.92
C VAL A 259 -7.17 -19.27 2.23
N ASN A 260 -6.02 -18.59 2.17
CA ASN A 260 -5.26 -18.21 3.35
C ASN A 260 -5.61 -16.83 3.93
N CYS A 261 -6.40 -16.02 3.23
CA CYS A 261 -6.77 -14.67 3.68
C CYS A 261 -8.24 -14.58 4.12
N VAL A 262 -8.46 -13.89 5.23
CA VAL A 262 -9.79 -13.61 5.79
C VAL A 262 -9.95 -12.14 6.17
N CYS A 263 -11.19 -11.67 6.27
CA CYS A 263 -11.50 -10.37 6.84
C CYS A 263 -11.21 -10.34 8.35
N ALA A 264 -10.56 -9.27 8.81
CA ALA A 264 -10.26 -9.04 10.22
C ALA A 264 -10.47 -7.57 10.60
N CYS A 265 -10.89 -7.34 11.84
CA CYS A 265 -10.85 -6.00 12.43
C CYS A 265 -9.40 -5.64 12.80
N ASN A 266 -9.13 -4.34 12.89
CA ASN A 266 -7.78 -3.86 13.18
C ASN A 266 -7.23 -4.38 14.53
N LEU A 267 -8.09 -4.48 15.55
CA LEU A 267 -7.73 -4.99 16.88
C LEU A 267 -7.29 -6.46 16.84
N CYS A 268 -8.09 -7.33 16.22
CA CYS A 268 -7.76 -8.76 16.12
C CYS A 268 -6.51 -8.98 15.25
N ASN A 269 -6.40 -8.28 14.13
CA ASN A 269 -5.26 -8.39 13.22
C ASN A 269 -3.94 -8.02 13.93
N GLN A 270 -3.92 -6.90 14.67
CA GLN A 270 -2.76 -6.49 15.46
C GLN A 270 -2.45 -7.47 16.60
N SER A 271 -3.49 -8.00 17.26
CA SER A 271 -3.32 -8.96 18.35
C SER A 271 -2.74 -10.30 17.85
N LYS A 272 -3.16 -10.78 16.68
CA LYS A 272 -2.64 -12.03 16.10
C LYS A 272 -1.19 -11.89 15.66
N ALA A 273 -0.88 -10.82 14.93
CA ALA A 273 0.41 -10.59 14.28
C ALA A 273 1.00 -11.85 13.59
N ASP A 274 2.00 -12.50 14.20
CA ASP A 274 2.69 -13.69 13.67
C ASP A 274 2.34 -15.01 14.39
N GLN A 275 1.34 -14.97 15.29
CA GLN A 275 0.84 -16.14 15.98
C GLN A 275 0.09 -17.07 15.01
N ASP A 276 0.17 -18.38 15.29
CA ASP A 276 -0.62 -19.39 14.58
C ASP A 276 -2.11 -19.21 14.84
N LEU A 277 -2.93 -19.68 13.89
CA LEU A 277 -4.37 -19.52 13.94
C LEU A 277 -4.97 -20.20 15.18
N GLU A 278 -4.57 -21.44 15.43
CA GLU A 278 -5.07 -22.27 16.52
C GLU A 278 -4.73 -21.64 17.87
N ASP A 279 -3.46 -21.27 18.08
CA ASP A 279 -3.01 -20.63 19.30
C ASP A 279 -3.74 -19.31 19.54
N PHE A 280 -3.94 -18.53 18.48
CA PHE A 280 -4.69 -17.28 18.56
C PHE A 280 -6.16 -17.52 18.92
N ILE A 281 -6.84 -18.49 18.29
CA ILE A 281 -8.24 -18.77 18.61
C ILE A 281 -8.40 -19.29 20.04
N GLU A 282 -7.47 -20.12 20.51
CA GLU A 282 -7.47 -20.70 21.85
C GLU A 282 -6.98 -19.74 22.94
N GLY A 283 -6.42 -18.59 22.55
CA GLY A 283 -5.90 -17.59 23.49
C GLY A 283 -4.62 -18.03 24.19
N ARG A 284 -3.85 -18.94 23.60
CA ARG A 284 -2.54 -19.34 24.13
C ARG A 284 -1.57 -18.16 24.04
N PRO A 285 -0.73 -17.91 25.06
CA PRO A 285 0.29 -16.88 24.99
C PRO A 285 1.34 -17.22 23.93
N ARG A 286 2.06 -16.20 23.45
CA ARG A 286 3.23 -16.36 22.58
C ARG A 286 4.46 -16.76 23.36
#